data_AF-B4WS90-F1
#
_entry.id   AF-B4WS90-F1
#
_cell.length_a   1.000
_cell.length_b   1.000
_cell.length_c   1.000
_cell.angle_alpha   90.00
_cell.angle_beta   90.00
_cell.angle_gamma   90.00
#
_symmetry.space_group_name_H-M   'P 1'
#
loop_
_entity.id
_entity.type
_entity.pdbx_description
1 polymer ?
#
loop_
_entity_poly.entity_id
_entity_poly.type
_entity_poly.pdbx_seq_one_letter_code
_entity_poly.pdbx_strand_id
1 'polypeptide(L)'
;MYRDVKRYGAFFTELSSEEYDCLQAGLGLWIFDEVLFVQFYQTMGLLKASSNERGNLYMRRLFALALVLCLSLGFAAPATAGIAGDDVAGLVPCNESAAFQKRAAAAPTDEAKARFEFYGNTSLLCGPEGLPHLVVDGDLAHAGEFLIPSLLFLLIAGWIGWAGRSYVIAVRSEKSPEEKEIVIDVPLAIKCSLSGATWPLLAFKEITSGEMFAKKEEITVSPR
;
A
#
# COMPACT_ATOMS: atom_id res chain seq x y z
N MET A 1 -37.93 -12.49 -3.54
CA MET A 1 -36.65 -12.33 -2.82
C MET A 1 -35.59 -13.28 -3.38
N TYR A 2 -35.46 -13.37 -4.71
CA TYR A 2 -34.62 -14.35 -5.43
C TYR A 2 -34.29 -13.86 -6.85
N ARG A 3 -34.11 -12.55 -7.06
CA ARG A 3 -34.04 -11.98 -8.43
C ARG A 3 -32.83 -11.11 -8.76
N ASP A 4 -31.95 -10.78 -7.82
CA ASP A 4 -30.88 -9.79 -8.11
C ASP A 4 -29.44 -10.30 -8.06
N VAL A 5 -29.20 -11.59 -7.78
CA VAL A 5 -27.83 -12.14 -7.84
C VAL A 5 -27.31 -12.27 -9.29
N LYS A 6 -28.19 -12.26 -10.30
CA LYS A 6 -27.78 -12.30 -11.71
C LYS A 6 -27.35 -10.95 -12.29
N ARG A 7 -27.51 -9.83 -11.56
CA ARG A 7 -27.21 -8.49 -12.08
C ARG A 7 -25.82 -7.96 -11.68
N TYR A 8 -25.23 -8.50 -10.61
CA TYR A 8 -23.88 -8.12 -10.17
C TYR A 8 -22.75 -8.73 -11.01
N GLY A 9 -23.00 -9.83 -11.74
CA GLY A 9 -22.03 -10.42 -12.66
C GLY A 9 -21.85 -9.67 -13.98
N ALA A 10 -22.82 -8.83 -14.37
CA ALA A 10 -22.72 -8.02 -15.58
C ALA A 10 -22.04 -6.66 -15.33
N PHE A 11 -22.11 -6.12 -14.10
CA PHE A 11 -21.49 -4.84 -13.76
C PHE A 11 -19.96 -4.90 -13.74
N PHE A 12 -19.37 -6.06 -13.41
CA PHE A 12 -17.91 -6.22 -13.35
C PHE A 12 -17.25 -6.37 -14.73
N THR A 13 -17.98 -6.82 -15.75
CA THR A 13 -17.47 -6.96 -17.14
C THR A 13 -17.76 -5.75 -18.02
N GLU A 14 -18.68 -4.85 -17.64
CA GLU A 14 -18.98 -3.63 -18.39
C GLU A 14 -18.21 -2.40 -17.84
N LEU A 15 -17.69 -2.46 -16.60
CA LEU A 15 -16.78 -1.45 -16.03
C LEU A 15 -15.37 -1.46 -16.63
N SER A 16 -14.96 -2.52 -17.36
CA SER A 16 -13.58 -2.61 -17.87
C SER A 16 -13.29 -1.76 -19.11
N SER A 17 -14.29 -1.18 -19.78
CA SER A 17 -14.07 -0.43 -21.04
C SER A 17 -14.40 1.06 -20.99
N GLU A 18 -15.26 1.51 -20.07
CA GLU A 18 -15.61 2.95 -19.93
C GLU A 18 -14.83 3.67 -18.80
N GLU A 19 -14.09 2.96 -17.94
CA GLU A 19 -13.26 3.60 -16.89
C GLU A 19 -11.89 4.11 -17.36
N TYR A 20 -11.44 3.80 -18.59
CA TYR A 20 -10.13 4.29 -19.07
C TYR A 20 -10.14 5.75 -19.54
N ASP A 21 -11.29 6.29 -19.97
CA ASP A 21 -11.38 7.69 -20.44
C ASP A 21 -11.73 8.71 -19.34
N CYS A 22 -12.22 8.25 -18.17
CA CYS A 22 -12.32 9.12 -16.99
C CYS A 22 -11.00 9.22 -16.20
N LEU A 23 -9.99 8.41 -16.53
CA LEU A 23 -8.71 8.33 -15.80
C LEU A 23 -7.67 9.38 -16.24
N GLN A 24 -7.95 10.19 -17.26
CA GLN A 24 -7.07 11.31 -17.68
C GLN A 24 -7.55 12.71 -17.28
N ALA A 25 -8.81 12.88 -16.84
CA ALA A 25 -9.34 14.18 -16.40
C ALA A 25 -9.46 14.33 -14.87
N GLY A 26 -9.26 13.25 -14.10
CA GLY A 26 -9.37 13.19 -12.64
C GLY A 26 -8.04 13.18 -11.89
N LEU A 27 -7.04 13.92 -12.36
CA LEU A 27 -5.69 14.08 -11.77
C LEU A 27 -5.65 14.80 -10.40
N GLY A 28 -6.72 14.68 -9.58
CA GLY A 28 -6.86 15.44 -8.33
C GLY A 28 -7.14 14.62 -7.07
N LEU A 29 -7.44 13.32 -7.15
CA LEU A 29 -7.85 12.53 -5.98
C LEU A 29 -6.86 11.46 -5.50
N TRP A 30 -5.76 11.21 -6.23
CA TRP A 30 -4.57 10.54 -5.67
C TRP A 30 -3.75 11.47 -4.75
N ILE A 31 -4.19 12.71 -4.57
CA ILE A 31 -3.63 13.69 -3.62
C ILE A 31 -4.19 13.48 -2.20
N PHE A 32 -5.26 12.70 -2.01
CA PHE A 32 -5.88 12.58 -0.67
C PHE A 32 -5.11 11.70 0.33
N ASP A 33 -4.21 10.82 -0.13
CA ASP A 33 -3.29 10.09 0.76
C ASP A 33 -2.06 10.94 1.13
N GLU A 34 -1.51 11.71 0.17
CA GLU A 34 -0.44 12.68 0.42
C GLU A 34 -0.91 13.88 1.25
N VAL A 35 -2.12 14.40 1.06
CA VAL A 35 -2.61 15.56 1.83
C VAL A 35 -2.93 15.19 3.26
N LEU A 36 -3.42 13.99 3.58
CA LEU A 36 -3.57 13.58 4.97
C LEU A 36 -2.21 13.35 5.63
N PHE A 37 -1.23 12.80 4.92
CA PHE A 37 0.13 12.60 5.44
C PHE A 37 0.89 13.93 5.64
N VAL A 38 0.81 14.85 4.68
CA VAL A 38 1.41 16.19 4.72
C VAL A 38 0.66 17.08 5.72
N GLN A 39 -0.67 17.04 5.79
CA GLN A 39 -1.45 17.83 6.75
C GLN A 39 -1.25 17.34 8.19
N PHE A 40 -1.07 16.03 8.41
CA PHE A 40 -0.72 15.47 9.73
C PHE A 40 0.70 15.87 10.16
N TYR A 41 1.66 15.92 9.23
CA TYR A 41 2.98 16.47 9.47
C TYR A 41 2.97 17.99 9.70
N GLN A 42 2.16 18.74 8.96
CA GLN A 42 2.10 20.20 9.05
C GLN A 42 1.31 20.69 10.27
N THR A 43 0.30 19.95 10.74
CA THR A 43 -0.38 20.20 12.02
C THR A 43 0.46 19.80 13.24
N MET A 44 1.30 18.76 13.16
CA MET A 44 2.32 18.53 14.18
C MET A 44 3.44 19.58 14.16
N GLY A 45 3.78 20.13 12.98
CA GLY A 45 4.72 21.26 12.85
C GLY A 45 4.17 22.60 13.36
N LEU A 46 2.85 22.77 13.43
CA LEU A 46 2.18 24.02 13.83
C LEU A 46 1.58 24.03 15.24
N LEU A 47 1.79 23.00 16.07
CA LEU A 47 1.68 23.15 17.54
C LEU A 47 2.91 23.85 18.14
N LYS A 48 3.44 24.82 17.39
CA LYS A 48 4.44 25.79 17.82
C LYS A 48 3.91 27.19 17.62
N ALA A 49 2.79 27.53 18.24
CA ALA A 49 2.52 28.88 18.68
C ALA A 49 1.31 28.95 19.63
N SER A 50 1.57 29.46 20.84
CA SER A 50 0.62 30.09 21.77
C SER A 50 -0.20 29.18 22.70
N SER A 51 0.39 28.88 23.86
CA SER A 51 -0.28 29.10 25.15
C SER A 51 0.73 29.00 26.31
N ASN A 52 1.06 30.17 26.87
CA ASN A 52 1.38 30.45 28.26
C ASN A 52 2.70 29.93 28.89
N GLU A 53 3.39 30.85 29.57
CA GLU A 53 4.75 30.72 30.07
C GLU A 53 4.89 29.96 31.40
N ARG A 54 6.12 29.44 31.61
CA ARG A 54 6.73 28.96 32.87
C ARG A 54 6.28 27.58 33.35
N GLY A 55 7.07 26.56 32.99
CA GLY A 55 7.04 25.31 33.75
C GLY A 55 7.77 24.10 33.18
N ASN A 56 8.29 24.10 31.95
CA ASN A 56 8.85 22.85 31.43
C ASN A 56 9.99 22.95 30.40
N LEU A 57 11.05 23.68 30.78
CA LEU A 57 12.29 23.72 29.98
C LEU A 57 13.02 22.36 29.96
N TYR A 58 12.77 21.50 30.96
CA TYR A 58 13.41 20.19 31.09
C TYR A 58 12.77 19.13 30.18
N MET A 59 11.43 18.98 30.13
CA MET A 59 10.81 18.02 29.21
C MET A 59 11.02 18.36 27.74
N ARG A 60 11.05 19.65 27.35
CA ARG A 60 11.27 20.03 25.95
C ARG A 60 12.67 19.66 25.44
N ARG A 61 13.66 19.64 26.34
CA ARG A 61 15.04 19.19 26.04
C ARG A 61 15.14 17.66 26.02
N LEU A 62 14.39 16.96 26.88
CA LEU A 62 14.30 15.51 26.86
C LEU A 62 13.62 14.99 25.59
N PHE A 63 12.54 15.62 25.13
CA PHE A 63 11.91 15.28 23.86
C PHE A 63 12.82 15.54 22.65
N ALA A 64 13.57 16.64 22.64
CA ALA A 64 14.54 16.93 21.58
C ALA A 64 15.70 15.93 21.57
N LEU A 65 16.21 15.54 22.73
CA LEU A 65 17.24 14.51 22.86
C LEU A 65 16.72 13.13 22.44
N ALA A 66 15.48 12.77 22.79
CA ALA A 66 14.85 11.53 22.36
C ALA A 66 14.62 11.49 20.83
N LEU A 67 14.24 12.62 20.21
CA LEU A 67 14.07 12.71 18.76
C LEU A 67 15.41 12.57 18.02
N VAL A 68 16.48 13.18 18.53
CA VAL A 68 17.83 13.03 17.99
C VAL A 68 18.38 11.62 18.22
N LEU A 69 18.04 10.97 19.34
CA LEU A 69 18.43 9.59 19.64
C LEU A 69 17.66 8.57 18.76
N CYS A 70 16.38 8.81 18.49
CA CYS A 70 15.59 8.00 17.54
C CYS A 70 16.07 8.18 16.09
N LEU A 71 16.49 9.38 15.71
CA LEU A 71 17.09 9.65 14.39
C LEU A 71 18.50 9.07 14.26
N SER A 72 19.24 8.89 15.37
CA SER A 72 20.59 8.33 15.36
C SER A 72 20.65 6.81 15.59
N LEU A 73 19.60 6.18 16.15
CA LEU A 73 19.56 4.75 16.50
C LEU A 73 18.50 3.92 15.75
N GLY A 74 18.09 4.31 14.55
CA GLY A 74 17.63 3.30 13.58
C GLY A 74 16.62 3.73 12.52
N PHE A 75 16.88 3.18 11.33
CA PHE A 75 15.91 2.86 10.28
C PHE A 75 15.65 3.92 9.20
N ALA A 76 16.72 4.56 8.72
CA ALA A 76 16.87 4.79 7.29
C ALA A 76 18.13 4.05 6.86
N ALA A 77 18.03 2.72 6.72
CA ALA A 77 18.95 2.05 5.81
C ALA A 77 18.60 2.60 4.42
N PRO A 78 19.52 3.22 3.66
CA PRO A 78 19.39 3.09 2.22
C PRO A 78 19.38 1.58 1.98
N ALA A 79 18.29 1.05 1.46
CA ALA A 79 18.27 -0.31 0.95
C ALA A 79 19.12 -0.35 -0.33
N THR A 80 20.41 -0.05 -0.22
CA THR A 80 21.42 -0.62 -1.11
C THR A 80 21.74 -1.99 -0.53
N ALA A 81 20.82 -2.93 -0.66
CA ALA A 81 21.15 -4.34 -0.57
C ALA A 81 21.82 -4.71 -1.91
N GLY A 82 23.02 -4.20 -2.15
CA GLY A 82 23.91 -4.74 -3.16
C GLY A 82 24.54 -6.01 -2.60
N ILE A 83 23.83 -7.13 -2.72
CA ILE A 83 24.45 -8.45 -2.65
C ILE A 83 24.41 -8.98 -4.07
N ALA A 84 25.59 -9.03 -4.68
CA ALA A 84 25.84 -9.56 -6.00
C ALA A 84 25.25 -10.98 -6.12
N GLY A 85 24.08 -11.07 -6.75
CA GLY A 85 23.43 -12.31 -7.17
C GLY A 85 23.71 -12.50 -8.65
N ASP A 86 24.96 -12.87 -8.94
CA ASP A 86 25.47 -12.98 -10.29
C ASP A 86 24.81 -14.17 -10.99
N ASP A 87 24.04 -13.90 -12.05
CA ASP A 87 23.49 -14.86 -13.01
C ASP A 87 22.29 -15.71 -12.56
N VAL A 88 21.22 -15.09 -12.04
CA VAL A 88 19.90 -15.76 -12.02
C VAL A 88 19.39 -15.88 -13.46
N ALA A 89 19.21 -17.11 -13.95
CA ALA A 89 18.69 -17.42 -15.29
C ALA A 89 19.51 -16.89 -16.49
N GLY A 90 20.80 -16.62 -16.31
CA GLY A 90 21.68 -16.11 -17.39
C GLY A 90 21.47 -14.63 -17.72
N LEU A 91 20.90 -13.88 -16.77
CA LEU A 91 20.76 -12.43 -16.84
C LEU A 91 21.99 -11.77 -16.22
N VAL A 92 22.45 -10.68 -16.83
CA VAL A 92 23.63 -9.94 -16.37
C VAL A 92 23.20 -8.64 -15.67
N PRO A 93 23.97 -8.11 -14.72
CA PRO A 93 23.70 -6.81 -14.13
C PRO A 93 23.47 -5.70 -15.18
N CYS A 94 22.43 -4.88 -15.01
CA CYS A 94 22.06 -3.87 -16.02
C CYS A 94 23.15 -2.83 -16.29
N ASN A 95 23.97 -2.50 -15.29
CA ASN A 95 25.14 -1.64 -15.47
C ASN A 95 26.19 -2.21 -16.44
N GLU A 96 26.30 -3.54 -16.54
CA GLU A 96 27.26 -4.26 -17.38
C GLU A 96 26.71 -4.61 -18.77
N SER A 97 25.39 -4.50 -18.97
CA SER A 97 24.75 -4.80 -20.25
C SER A 97 25.02 -3.71 -21.30
N ALA A 98 25.80 -4.05 -22.34
CA ALA A 98 26.05 -3.15 -23.47
C ALA A 98 24.76 -2.72 -24.19
N ALA A 99 23.75 -3.61 -24.25
CA ALA A 99 22.46 -3.30 -24.83
C ALA A 99 21.68 -2.27 -24.00
N PHE A 100 21.76 -2.36 -22.66
CA PHE A 100 21.16 -1.39 -21.74
C PHE A 100 21.85 -0.02 -21.85
N GLN A 101 23.18 0.02 -21.85
CA GLN A 101 23.94 1.27 -21.99
C GLN A 101 23.64 1.99 -23.31
N LYS A 102 23.45 1.23 -24.41
CA LYS A 102 23.03 1.79 -25.70
C LYS A 102 21.65 2.46 -25.63
N ARG A 103 20.72 1.91 -24.85
CA ARG A 103 19.39 2.50 -24.62
C ARG A 103 19.46 3.72 -23.72
N ALA A 104 20.27 3.65 -22.66
CA ALA A 104 20.51 4.76 -21.75
C ALA A 104 21.10 5.99 -22.48
N ALA A 105 22.05 5.76 -23.39
CA ALA A 105 22.65 6.82 -24.22
C ALA A 105 21.64 7.46 -25.21
N ALA A 106 20.61 6.72 -25.62
CA ALA A 106 19.57 7.20 -26.53
C ALA A 106 18.38 7.87 -25.80
N ALA A 107 18.45 8.03 -24.47
CA ALA A 107 17.39 8.62 -23.67
C ALA A 107 17.19 10.12 -23.99
N PRO A 108 16.00 10.55 -24.47
CA PRO A 108 15.81 11.90 -25.00
C PRO A 108 15.55 12.96 -23.93
N THR A 109 15.10 12.57 -22.73
CA THR A 109 14.76 13.50 -21.63
C THR A 109 15.60 13.23 -20.39
N ASP A 110 15.71 14.22 -19.51
CA ASP A 110 16.50 14.07 -18.28
C ASP A 110 15.83 13.11 -17.28
N GLU A 111 14.50 13.00 -17.28
CA GLU A 111 13.77 11.99 -16.49
C GLU A 111 14.07 10.58 -16.99
N ALA A 112 14.21 10.41 -18.31
CA ALA A 112 14.58 9.13 -18.89
C ALA A 112 16.01 8.74 -18.48
N LYS A 113 16.95 9.69 -18.50
CA LYS A 113 18.32 9.47 -18.01
C LYS A 113 18.34 9.09 -16.53
N ALA A 114 17.62 9.82 -15.69
CA ALA A 114 17.51 9.53 -14.25
C ALA A 114 16.91 8.14 -14.00
N ARG A 115 15.93 7.71 -14.80
CA ARG A 115 15.37 6.36 -14.71
C ARG A 115 16.37 5.28 -15.11
N PHE A 116 17.15 5.48 -16.18
CA PHE A 116 18.20 4.53 -16.57
C PHE A 116 19.34 4.48 -15.54
N GLU A 117 19.71 5.61 -14.94
CA GLU A 117 20.66 5.67 -13.84
C GLU A 117 20.13 4.90 -12.61
N PHE A 118 18.87 5.09 -12.24
CA PHE A 118 18.23 4.31 -11.17
C PHE A 118 18.24 2.81 -11.47
N TYR A 119 17.89 2.39 -12.68
CA TYR A 119 17.89 0.98 -13.06
C TYR A 119 19.31 0.38 -13.14
N GLY A 120 20.32 1.17 -13.51
CA GLY A 120 21.71 0.71 -13.52
C GLY A 120 22.36 0.65 -12.13
N ASN A 121 21.88 1.47 -11.18
CA ASN A 121 22.40 1.52 -9.81
C ASN A 121 21.67 0.59 -8.83
N THR A 122 20.61 -0.07 -9.29
CA THR A 122 19.86 -1.08 -8.52
C THR A 122 20.34 -2.48 -8.88
N SER A 123 19.99 -3.49 -8.08
CA SER A 123 20.33 -4.90 -8.31
C SER A 123 19.54 -5.53 -9.49
N LEU A 124 19.04 -4.73 -10.43
CA LEU A 124 18.26 -5.21 -11.55
C LEU A 124 19.15 -5.95 -12.54
N LEU A 125 18.66 -7.11 -12.97
CA LEU A 125 19.30 -7.92 -14.00
C LEU A 125 18.70 -7.62 -15.37
N CYS A 126 19.52 -7.64 -16.41
CA CYS A 126 19.14 -7.33 -17.78
C CYS A 126 19.36 -8.55 -18.68
N GLY A 127 18.43 -8.80 -19.59
CA GLY A 127 18.58 -9.80 -20.64
C GLY A 127 19.40 -9.30 -21.85
N PRO A 128 19.54 -10.15 -22.89
CA PRO A 128 20.29 -9.80 -24.12
C PRO A 128 19.69 -8.61 -24.88
N GLU A 129 18.40 -8.30 -24.67
CA GLU A 129 17.70 -7.15 -25.22
C GLU A 129 18.00 -5.82 -24.49
N GLY A 130 18.69 -5.89 -23.35
CA GLY A 130 19.08 -4.73 -22.53
C GLY A 130 17.91 -4.11 -21.79
N LEU A 131 16.93 -4.91 -21.36
CA LEU A 131 15.79 -4.46 -20.55
C LEU A 131 15.88 -5.07 -19.15
N PRO A 132 15.54 -4.30 -18.09
CA PRO A 132 15.50 -4.83 -16.74
C PRO A 132 14.43 -5.92 -16.60
N HIS A 133 14.83 -7.06 -16.06
CA HIS A 133 13.99 -8.20 -15.72
C HIS A 133 13.92 -8.31 -14.19
N LEU A 134 12.72 -8.57 -13.66
CA LEU A 134 12.50 -8.73 -12.23
C LEU A 134 12.58 -10.21 -11.85
N VAL A 135 13.33 -10.51 -10.80
CA VAL A 135 13.45 -11.84 -10.20
C VAL A 135 12.43 -11.96 -9.06
N VAL A 136 11.51 -12.92 -9.21
CA VAL A 136 10.39 -13.13 -8.27
C VAL A 136 10.54 -14.41 -7.44
N ASP A 137 11.73 -15.01 -7.42
CA ASP A 137 11.99 -16.33 -6.83
C ASP A 137 12.03 -16.36 -5.29
N GLY A 138 11.90 -15.20 -4.64
CA GLY A 138 11.94 -15.06 -3.18
C GLY A 138 13.35 -14.95 -2.59
N ASP A 139 14.37 -14.77 -3.44
CA ASP A 139 15.72 -14.44 -3.01
C ASP A 139 15.76 -13.06 -2.34
N LEU A 140 16.51 -12.96 -1.23
CA LEU A 140 16.62 -11.75 -0.45
C LEU A 140 17.49 -10.68 -1.13
N ALA A 141 18.39 -11.07 -2.03
CA ALA A 141 19.17 -10.11 -2.83
C ALA A 141 18.28 -9.29 -3.79
N HIS A 142 17.16 -9.87 -4.24
CA HIS A 142 16.20 -9.26 -5.16
C HIS A 142 14.86 -8.91 -4.46
N ALA A 143 14.84 -8.86 -3.12
CA ALA A 143 13.61 -8.64 -2.35
C ALA A 143 12.90 -7.32 -2.69
N GLY A 144 13.65 -6.30 -3.10
CA GLY A 144 13.11 -5.00 -3.51
C GLY A 144 12.27 -5.03 -4.79
N GLU A 145 12.43 -6.07 -5.61
CA GLU A 145 11.77 -6.17 -6.92
C GLU A 145 10.33 -6.66 -6.82
N PHE A 146 10.06 -7.58 -5.89
CA PHE A 146 8.72 -8.16 -5.74
C PHE A 146 8.29 -8.39 -4.30
N LEU A 147 9.16 -8.89 -3.42
CA LEU A 147 8.78 -9.27 -2.06
C LEU A 147 8.32 -8.06 -1.24
N ILE A 148 9.10 -6.99 -1.22
CA ILE A 148 8.76 -5.75 -0.50
C ILE A 148 7.47 -5.12 -1.04
N PRO A 149 7.32 -4.84 -2.35
CA PRO A 149 6.07 -4.28 -2.87
C PRO A 149 4.87 -5.21 -2.68
N SER A 150 5.06 -6.54 -2.72
CA SER A 150 3.98 -7.50 -2.46
C SER A 150 3.50 -7.48 -1.02
N LEU A 151 4.41 -7.44 -0.05
CA LEU A 151 4.04 -7.30 1.36
C LEU A 151 3.34 -5.97 1.63
N LEU A 152 3.84 -4.88 1.05
CA LEU A 152 3.20 -3.57 1.14
C LEU A 152 1.78 -3.62 0.55
N PHE A 153 1.60 -4.24 -0.61
CA PHE A 153 0.29 -4.43 -1.23
C PHE A 153 -0.65 -5.24 -0.32
N LEU A 154 -0.20 -6.37 0.23
CA LEU A 154 -1.03 -7.19 1.13
C LEU A 154 -1.39 -6.45 2.42
N LEU A 155 -0.50 -5.60 2.94
CA LEU A 155 -0.79 -4.77 4.11
C LEU A 155 -1.89 -3.74 3.83
N ILE A 156 -1.85 -3.08 2.68
CA ILE A 156 -2.86 -2.10 2.26
C ILE A 156 -4.18 -2.80 1.91
N ALA A 157 -4.12 -3.88 1.12
CA ALA A 157 -5.29 -4.66 0.73
C ALA A 157 -5.99 -5.28 1.95
N GLY A 158 -5.22 -5.81 2.90
CA GLY A 158 -5.72 -6.32 4.17
C GLY A 158 -6.36 -5.24 5.03
N TRP A 159 -5.78 -4.03 5.07
CA TRP A 159 -6.37 -2.88 5.76
C TRP A 159 -7.74 -2.53 5.16
N ILE A 160 -7.80 -2.31 3.84
CA ILE A 160 -9.05 -1.95 3.15
C ILE A 160 -10.11 -3.04 3.32
N GLY A 161 -9.73 -4.30 3.12
CA GLY A 161 -10.62 -5.44 3.28
C GLY A 161 -11.15 -5.57 4.71
N TRP A 162 -10.31 -5.34 5.72
CA TRP A 162 -10.72 -5.41 7.13
C TRP A 162 -11.63 -4.24 7.53
N ALA A 163 -11.32 -3.03 7.05
CA ALA A 163 -12.15 -1.85 7.28
C ALA A 163 -13.56 -2.04 6.69
N GLY A 164 -13.65 -2.51 5.44
CA GLY A 164 -14.92 -2.80 4.77
C GLY A 164 -15.71 -3.91 5.48
N ARG A 165 -15.05 -5.02 5.82
CA ARG A 165 -15.67 -6.12 6.57
C ARG A 165 -16.23 -5.65 7.91
N SER A 166 -15.46 -4.88 8.67
CA SER A 166 -15.86 -4.39 9.99
C SER A 166 -17.06 -3.44 9.90
N TYR A 167 -17.11 -2.61 8.86
CA TYR A 167 -18.25 -1.72 8.60
C TYR A 167 -19.52 -2.52 8.28
N VAL A 168 -19.47 -3.46 7.34
CA VAL A 168 -20.63 -4.31 6.97
C VAL A 168 -21.14 -5.11 8.17
N ILE A 169 -20.23 -5.64 9.00
CA ILE A 169 -20.60 -6.35 10.24
C ILE A 169 -21.27 -5.44 11.27
N ALA A 170 -20.87 -4.17 11.36
CA ALA A 170 -21.48 -3.21 12.29
C ALA A 170 -22.87 -2.74 11.83
N VAL A 171 -23.07 -2.52 10.52
CA VAL A 171 -24.36 -2.04 10.00
C VAL A 171 -25.41 -3.15 9.88
N ARG A 172 -25.02 -4.42 9.74
CA ARG A 172 -25.97 -5.54 9.63
C ARG A 172 -26.88 -5.73 10.86
N SER A 173 -26.46 -5.24 12.03
CA SER A 173 -27.25 -5.30 13.27
C SER A 173 -28.24 -4.13 13.42
N GLU A 174 -28.21 -3.16 12.51
CA GLU A 174 -29.10 -2.02 12.53
C GLU A 174 -30.48 -2.36 11.93
N LYS A 175 -31.48 -1.48 12.14
CA LYS A 175 -32.85 -1.70 11.65
C LYS A 175 -33.00 -1.61 10.12
N SER A 176 -32.10 -0.87 9.46
CA SER A 176 -32.08 -0.64 8.01
C SER A 176 -30.64 -0.71 7.47
N PRO A 177 -30.04 -1.92 7.40
CA PRO A 177 -28.66 -2.07 6.91
C PRO A 177 -28.49 -1.57 5.48
N GLU A 178 -29.49 -1.75 4.61
CA GLU A 178 -29.44 -1.37 3.20
C GLU A 178 -29.33 0.15 2.99
N GLU A 179 -29.90 0.94 3.91
CA GLU A 179 -29.79 2.40 3.88
C GLU A 179 -28.36 2.86 4.21
N LYS A 180 -27.71 2.19 5.17
CA LYS A 180 -26.33 2.48 5.60
C LYS A 180 -25.26 1.94 4.65
N GLU A 181 -25.64 1.11 3.68
CA GLU A 181 -24.75 0.68 2.58
C GLU A 181 -24.70 1.70 1.45
N ILE A 182 -25.80 2.41 1.18
CA ILE A 182 -25.88 3.44 0.14
C ILE A 182 -25.48 4.81 0.71
N VAL A 183 -26.00 5.16 1.89
CA VAL A 183 -25.68 6.37 2.62
C VAL A 183 -24.74 6.01 3.77
N ILE A 184 -23.45 6.08 3.49
CA ILE A 184 -22.41 5.64 4.42
C ILE A 184 -22.42 6.50 5.69
N ASP A 185 -22.46 5.85 6.85
CA ASP A 185 -22.23 6.47 8.15
C ASP A 185 -20.74 6.81 8.27
N VAL A 186 -20.38 8.01 7.82
CA VAL A 186 -18.98 8.49 7.76
C VAL A 186 -18.26 8.36 9.12
N PRO A 187 -18.86 8.76 10.27
CA PRO A 187 -18.25 8.54 11.58
C PRO A 187 -17.94 7.08 11.90
N LEU A 188 -18.85 6.16 11.57
CA LEU A 188 -18.63 4.72 11.80
C LEU A 188 -17.58 4.16 10.85
N ALA A 189 -17.61 4.58 9.57
CA ALA A 189 -16.64 4.18 8.57
C ALA A 189 -15.22 4.58 8.97
N ILE A 190 -15.00 5.81 9.45
CA ILE A 190 -13.68 6.27 9.93
C ILE A 190 -13.19 5.42 11.10
N LYS A 191 -14.07 5.08 12.06
CA LYS A 191 -13.71 4.21 13.18
C LYS A 191 -13.30 2.81 12.71
N CYS A 192 -14.03 2.24 11.76
CA CYS A 192 -13.71 0.94 11.17
C CYS A 192 -12.39 0.99 10.40
N SER A 193 -12.16 2.05 9.62
CA SER A 193 -10.90 2.28 8.90
C SER A 193 -9.71 2.41 9.86
N LEU A 194 -9.82 3.17 10.95
CA LEU A 194 -8.74 3.28 11.93
C LEU A 194 -8.44 1.94 12.62
N SER A 195 -9.45 1.11 12.88
CA SER A 195 -9.25 -0.23 13.43
C SER A 195 -8.52 -1.18 12.47
N GLY A 196 -8.67 -0.95 11.16
CA GLY A 196 -8.01 -1.69 10.09
C GLY A 196 -6.48 -1.64 10.14
N ALA A 197 -5.86 -0.66 10.80
CA ALA A 197 -4.41 -0.62 10.97
C ALA A 197 -3.84 -1.83 11.74
N THR A 198 -4.67 -2.49 12.56
CA THR A 198 -4.29 -3.69 13.32
C THR A 198 -4.88 -4.98 12.74
N TRP A 199 -5.26 -4.96 11.45
CA TRP A 199 -5.94 -6.08 10.79
C TRP A 199 -5.21 -7.43 10.90
N PRO A 200 -3.87 -7.57 10.82
CA PRO A 200 -3.26 -8.90 10.85
C PRO A 200 -3.48 -9.59 12.20
N LEU A 201 -3.43 -8.82 13.28
CA LEU A 201 -3.65 -9.31 14.63
C LEU A 201 -5.13 -9.64 14.87
N LEU A 202 -6.04 -8.76 14.45
CA LEU A 202 -7.47 -8.97 14.59
C LEU A 202 -7.96 -10.14 13.75
N ALA A 203 -7.49 -10.26 12.50
CA ALA A 203 -7.79 -11.39 11.64
C ALA A 203 -7.28 -12.69 12.26
N PHE A 204 -6.04 -12.73 12.76
CA PHE A 204 -5.51 -13.93 13.43
C PHE A 204 -6.32 -14.31 14.68
N LYS A 205 -6.74 -13.32 15.46
CA LYS A 205 -7.63 -13.54 16.62
C LYS A 205 -8.97 -14.12 16.18
N GLU A 206 -9.59 -13.61 15.13
CA GLU A 206 -10.90 -14.10 14.65
C GLU A 206 -10.81 -15.47 13.95
N ILE A 207 -9.68 -15.80 13.33
CA ILE A 207 -9.40 -17.14 12.81
C ILE A 207 -9.32 -18.14 13.96
N THR A 208 -8.60 -17.78 15.03
CA THR A 208 -8.40 -18.66 16.19
C THR A 208 -9.63 -18.75 17.09
N SER A 209 -10.48 -17.72 17.14
CA SER A 209 -11.77 -17.76 17.85
C SER A 209 -12.87 -18.49 17.07
N GLY A 210 -12.69 -18.70 15.76
CA GLY A 210 -13.69 -19.32 14.89
C GLY A 210 -14.81 -18.37 14.45
N GLU A 211 -14.69 -17.06 14.71
CA GLU A 211 -15.66 -16.03 14.31
C GLU A 211 -15.44 -15.55 12.86
N MET A 212 -14.30 -15.91 12.24
CA MET A 212 -13.96 -15.44 10.89
C MET A 212 -14.84 -16.08 9.79
N PHE A 213 -15.28 -17.32 9.98
CA PHE A 213 -16.00 -18.08 8.95
C PHE A 213 -17.39 -18.50 9.45
N ALA A 214 -18.42 -18.29 8.63
CA ALA A 214 -19.74 -18.85 8.88
C ALA A 214 -19.71 -20.39 8.74
N LYS A 215 -20.62 -21.08 9.43
CA LYS A 215 -20.73 -22.54 9.33
C LYS A 215 -21.28 -22.93 7.96
N LYS A 216 -20.91 -24.12 7.45
CA LYS A 216 -21.34 -24.59 6.12
C LYS A 216 -22.86 -24.73 6.01
N GLU A 217 -23.52 -25.01 7.13
CA GLU A 217 -24.96 -25.21 7.22
C GLU A 217 -25.75 -23.89 7.20
N GLU A 218 -25.11 -22.76 7.50
CA GLU A 218 -25.72 -21.43 7.51
C GLU A 218 -25.62 -20.73 6.13
N ILE A 219 -24.86 -21.32 5.19
CA ILE A 219 -24.64 -20.78 3.85
C ILE A 219 -25.60 -21.48 2.88
N THR A 220 -26.43 -20.70 2.19
CA THR A 220 -27.38 -21.24 1.22
C THR A 220 -26.63 -21.87 0.04
N VAL A 221 -26.87 -23.15 -0.25
CA VAL A 221 -26.32 -23.84 -1.43
C VAL A 221 -27.42 -24.10 -2.45
N SER A 222 -27.08 -24.03 -3.74
CA SER A 222 -28.01 -24.47 -4.79
C SER A 222 -28.18 -26.00 -4.74
N PRO A 223 -29.33 -26.54 -5.19
CA PRO A 223 -29.49 -27.98 -5.39
C PRO A 223 -28.34 -28.53 -6.26
N ARG A 224 -27.77 -29.68 -5.87
CA ARG A 224 -26.71 -30.37 -6.60
C ARG A 224 -27.25 -31.35 -7.63
#